data_AF-A0A101IHZ4-F1
#
_entry.id   AF-A0A101IHZ4-F1
#
_cell.length_a   1.000
_cell.length_b   1.000
_cell.length_c   1.000
_cell.angle_alpha   90.00
_cell.angle_beta   90.00
_cell.angle_gamma   90.00
#
_symmetry.space_group_name_H-M   'P 1'
#
loop_
_entity.id
_entity.type
_entity.pdbx_description
1 polymer ?
#
loop_
_entity_poly.entity_id
_entity_poly.type
_entity_poly.pdbx_seq_one_letter_code
_entity_poly.pdbx_strand_id
1 'polypeptide(L)'
;MDLKGENVIFRIHAVQRMFERNISAEDVRKVLSDGVVIEEYPDDLPYPSRLIFGWCEDRPIHVVVAINEEESSVIVVTVYEPAQEKWDADLSRRRA
;
A
#
# COMPACT_ATOMS: atom_id res chain seq x y z
N MET A 1 10.14 -6.63 6.19
CA MET A 1 9.66 -6.01 7.45
C MET A 1 8.36 -6.70 7.77
N ASP A 2 8.24 -7.29 8.95
CA ASP A 2 7.00 -7.96 9.36
C ASP A 2 6.07 -6.90 9.98
N LEU A 3 5.07 -6.44 9.24
CA LEU A 3 4.09 -5.46 9.74
C LEU A 3 3.04 -6.11 10.65
N LYS A 4 3.20 -7.40 11.00
CA LYS A 4 2.27 -8.12 11.89
C LYS A 4 2.34 -7.54 13.30
N GLY A 5 1.19 -7.09 13.79
CA GLY A 5 1.04 -6.53 15.13
C GLY A 5 1.16 -5.01 15.21
N GLU A 6 1.47 -4.34 14.10
CA GLU A 6 1.46 -2.87 14.04
C GLU A 6 0.03 -2.31 14.02
N ASN A 7 -0.13 -1.11 14.57
CA ASN A 7 -1.40 -0.39 14.50
C ASN A 7 -1.63 0.14 13.09
N VAL A 8 -2.61 -0.41 12.37
CA VAL A 8 -2.94 0.03 11.01
C VAL A 8 -3.99 1.13 11.04
N ILE A 9 -3.60 2.32 10.60
CA ILE A 9 -4.44 3.52 10.57
C ILE A 9 -4.81 3.83 9.12
N PHE A 10 -6.09 3.97 8.82
CA PHE A 10 -6.56 4.34 7.48
C PHE A 10 -6.85 5.84 7.39
N ARG A 11 -6.21 6.54 6.46
CA ARG A 11 -6.61 7.92 6.13
C ARG A 11 -7.99 7.91 5.49
N ILE A 12 -8.76 9.00 5.66
CA ILE A 12 -10.09 9.16 5.04
C ILE A 12 -10.01 8.95 3.52
N HIS A 13 -8.96 9.49 2.87
CA HIS A 13 -8.73 9.29 1.45
C HIS A 13 -8.57 7.81 1.07
N ALA A 14 -7.82 7.03 1.86
CA ALA A 14 -7.67 5.60 1.63
C ALA A 14 -9.02 4.87 1.74
N VAL A 15 -9.82 5.17 2.77
CA VAL A 15 -11.15 4.58 2.96
C VAL A 15 -12.08 4.89 1.78
N GLN A 16 -12.05 6.11 1.24
CA GLN A 16 -12.81 6.48 0.04
C GLN A 16 -12.39 5.62 -1.16
N ARG A 17 -11.08 5.50 -1.42
CA ARG A 17 -10.56 4.67 -2.52
C ARG A 17 -10.88 3.19 -2.36
N MET A 18 -10.83 2.69 -1.13
CA MET A 18 -11.23 1.33 -0.80
C MET A 18 -12.68 1.08 -1.20
N PHE A 19 -13.59 1.97 -0.82
CA PHE A 19 -15.00 1.86 -1.16
C PHE A 19 -15.24 1.94 -2.68
N GLU A 20 -14.66 2.93 -3.36
CA GLU A 20 -14.78 3.12 -4.81
C GLU A 20 -14.31 1.91 -5.63
N ARG A 21 -13.33 1.18 -5.10
CA ARG A 21 -12.65 0.07 -5.79
C ARG A 21 -13.00 -1.29 -5.23
N ASN A 22 -13.94 -1.39 -4.29
CA ASN A 22 -14.28 -2.62 -3.60
C ASN A 22 -13.03 -3.36 -3.06
N ILE A 23 -12.12 -2.61 -2.40
CA ILE A 23 -10.93 -3.15 -1.73
C ILE A 23 -11.24 -3.20 -0.23
N SER A 24 -11.25 -4.39 0.34
CA SER A 24 -11.56 -4.59 1.76
C SER A 24 -10.38 -4.25 2.67
N ALA A 25 -10.64 -4.07 3.95
CA ALA A 25 -9.56 -3.91 4.93
C ALA A 25 -8.75 -5.21 5.12
N GLU A 26 -9.31 -6.37 4.77
CA GLU A 26 -8.60 -7.66 4.75
C GLU A 26 -7.61 -7.70 3.59
N ASP A 27 -8.01 -7.26 2.40
CA ASP A 27 -7.11 -7.15 1.24
C ASP A 27 -5.89 -6.29 1.55
N VAL A 28 -6.12 -5.12 2.15
CA VAL A 28 -5.02 -4.22 2.54
C VAL A 28 -4.09 -4.92 3.54
N ARG A 29 -4.63 -5.56 4.58
CA ARG A 29 -3.81 -6.28 5.57
C ARG A 29 -3.02 -7.43 4.95
N LYS A 30 -3.60 -8.14 3.98
CA LYS A 30 -2.90 -9.20 3.24
C LYS A 30 -1.72 -8.63 2.45
N VAL A 31 -1.91 -7.52 1.72
CA VAL A 31 -0.82 -6.84 1.01
C VAL A 31 0.26 -6.35 1.98
N LEU A 32 -0.11 -5.83 3.16
CA LEU A 32 0.86 -5.41 4.17
C LEU A 32 1.66 -6.59 4.77
N SER A 33 1.05 -7.76 4.90
CA SER A 33 1.70 -8.96 5.46
C SER A 33 2.58 -9.68 4.43
N ASP A 34 2.06 -9.87 3.22
CA ASP A 34 2.62 -10.83 2.25
C ASP A 34 3.15 -10.15 0.97
N GLY A 35 2.93 -8.83 0.84
CA GLY A 35 3.34 -8.06 -0.32
C GLY A 35 4.83 -7.71 -0.34
N VAL A 36 5.25 -7.10 -1.45
CA VAL A 36 6.62 -6.70 -1.72
C VAL A 36 6.68 -5.17 -1.81
N VAL A 37 7.64 -4.56 -1.12
CA VAL A 37 7.94 -3.14 -1.29
C VAL A 37 8.58 -2.95 -2.67
N ILE A 38 7.95 -2.12 -3.51
CA ILE A 38 8.41 -1.85 -4.89
C ILE A 38 8.94 -0.43 -5.08
N GLU A 39 8.57 0.51 -4.22
CA GLU A 39 9.18 1.83 -4.12
C GLU A 39 9.31 2.27 -2.66
N GLU A 40 10.39 2.98 -2.35
CA GLU A 40 10.65 3.59 -1.05
C GLU A 40 10.82 5.11 -1.22
N TYR A 41 10.22 5.86 -0.30
CA TYR A 41 10.26 7.33 -0.27
C TYR A 41 10.75 7.75 1.12
N PRO A 42 12.05 7.61 1.42
CA PRO A 42 12.59 7.87 2.76
C PRO A 42 12.49 9.34 3.18
N ASP A 43 12.39 10.25 2.21
CA ASP A 43 12.37 11.69 2.42
C ASP A 43 10.96 12.28 2.52
N ASP A 44 9.91 11.44 2.41
CA ASP A 44 8.53 11.87 2.59
C ASP A 44 8.28 12.40 4.00
N LEU A 45 7.40 13.41 4.11
CA LEU A 45 7.01 14.03 5.37
C LEU A 45 5.51 13.82 5.63
N PRO A 46 5.09 13.63 6.89
CA PRO A 46 5.88 13.67 8.12
C PRO A 46 6.67 12.40 8.43
N TYR A 47 6.41 11.30 7.71
CA TYR A 47 7.07 10.01 7.91
C TYR A 47 7.49 9.42 6.55
N PRO A 48 8.58 8.62 6.51
CA PRO A 48 8.95 7.85 5.34
C PRO A 48 7.77 7.04 4.80
N SER A 49 7.63 7.01 3.48
CA SER A 49 6.59 6.24 2.80
C SER A 49 7.14 5.06 2.01
N ARG A 50 6.28 4.09 1.74
CA ARG A 50 6.56 2.96 0.85
C ARG A 50 5.36 2.66 -0.03
N LEU A 51 5.63 2.15 -1.23
CA LEU A 51 4.64 1.52 -2.07
C LEU A 51 4.81 0.00 -1.99
N ILE A 52 3.75 -0.68 -1.57
CA ILE A 52 3.71 -2.13 -1.42
C ILE A 52 2.78 -2.70 -2.49
N PHE A 53 3.25 -3.72 -3.20
CA PHE A 53 2.49 -4.48 -4.18
C PHE A 53 2.17 -5.88 -3.64
N GLY A 54 0.92 -6.31 -3.79
CA GLY A 54 0.52 -7.68 -3.51
C GLY A 54 -0.68 -8.12 -4.33
N TRP A 55 -0.94 -9.42 -4.31
CA TRP A 55 -2.08 -10.04 -4.97
C TRP A 55 -3.14 -10.45 -3.93
N CYS A 56 -4.37 -10.00 -4.16
CA CYS A 56 -5.55 -10.46 -3.44
C CYS A 56 -6.44 -11.21 -4.42
N GLU A 57 -6.39 -12.54 -4.35
CA GLU A 57 -6.95 -13.40 -5.41
C GLU A 57 -6.31 -13.03 -6.75
N ASP A 58 -7.10 -12.74 -7.79
CA ASP A 58 -6.63 -12.34 -9.11
C ASP A 58 -6.48 -10.82 -9.25
N ARG A 59 -6.53 -10.06 -8.15
CA ARG A 59 -6.49 -8.59 -8.16
C ARG A 59 -5.13 -8.07 -7.70
N PRO A 60 -4.40 -7.34 -8.55
CA PRO A 60 -3.18 -6.67 -8.14
C PRO A 60 -3.54 -5.42 -7.34
N ILE A 61 -2.95 -5.26 -6.15
CA ILE A 61 -3.24 -4.12 -5.27
C ILE A 61 -1.93 -3.44 -4.88
N HIS A 62 -1.92 -2.13 -5.09
CA HIS A 62 -0.91 -1.20 -4.63
C HIS A 62 -1.41 -0.47 -3.39
N VAL A 63 -0.60 -0.50 -2.33
CA VAL A 63 -0.86 0.19 -1.06
C VAL A 63 0.29 1.15 -0.80
N VAL A 64 -0.02 2.45 -0.71
CA VAL A 64 0.94 3.43 -0.20
C VAL A 64 0.77 3.55 1.29
N VAL A 65 1.85 3.36 2.03
CA VAL A 65 1.88 3.51 3.48
C VAL A 65 2.93 4.52 3.90
N ALA A 66 2.66 5.21 5.01
CA ALA A 66 3.66 5.94 5.78
C ALA A 66 3.95 5.18 7.08
N ILE A 67 5.21 5.09 7.48
CA ILE A 67 5.66 4.29 8.62
C ILE A 67 6.00 5.20 9.79
N ASN A 68 5.18 5.20 10.83
CA ASN A 68 5.46 5.91 12.07
C ASN A 68 6.08 4.94 13.09
N GLU A 69 7.41 4.85 13.09
CA GLU A 69 8.16 3.95 13.97
C GLU A 69 7.99 4.31 15.45
N GLU A 70 7.85 5.60 15.79
CA GLU A 70 7.71 6.07 17.17
C GLU A 70 6.46 5.49 17.85
N GLU A 71 5.34 5.44 17.14
CA GLU A 71 4.08 4.88 17.64
C GLU A 71 3.82 3.45 17.18
N SER A 72 4.78 2.81 16.49
CA SER A 72 4.62 1.46 15.90
C SER A 72 3.33 1.34 15.06
N SER A 73 3.11 2.32 14.19
CA SER A 73 1.91 2.40 13.35
C SER A 73 2.19 2.53 11.86
N VAL A 74 1.35 1.87 11.07
CA VAL A 74 1.34 1.93 9.61
C VAL A 74 0.14 2.74 9.18
N ILE A 75 0.39 3.85 8.51
CA ILE A 75 -0.66 4.75 8.05
C ILE A 75 -0.91 4.49 6.57
N VAL A 76 -2.06 3.90 6.24
CA VAL A 76 -2.50 3.69 4.85
C VAL A 76 -2.91 5.03 4.25
N VAL A 77 -2.10 5.51 3.31
CA VAL A 77 -2.28 6.80 2.64
C VAL A 77 -3.27 6.68 1.49
N THR A 78 -3.10 5.67 0.62
CA THR A 78 -4.01 5.36 -0.48
C THR A 78 -3.86 3.90 -0.92
N VAL A 79 -4.88 3.38 -1.61
CA VAL A 79 -4.89 2.03 -2.18
C VAL A 79 -5.44 2.07 -3.60
N TYR A 80 -4.90 1.29 -4.53
CA TYR A 80 -5.39 1.24 -5.91
C TYR A 80 -4.98 -0.06 -6.61
N GLU A 81 -5.65 -0.41 -7.71
CA GLU A 81 -5.13 -1.41 -8.65
C GLU A 81 -4.22 -0.73 -9.68
N PRO A 82 -2.99 -1.22 -9.90
CA PRO A 82 -2.09 -0.65 -10.89
C PRO A 82 -2.61 -0.87 -12.31
N ALA A 83 -2.44 0.14 -13.16
CA ALA A 83 -2.86 0.10 -14.55
C ALA A 83 -1.64 -0.03 -15.47
N GLN A 84 -1.71 -0.88 -16.50
CA GLN A 84 -0.58 -1.20 -17.38
C GLN A 84 -0.07 -0.03 -18.21
N GLU A 85 -0.82 1.08 -18.31
CA GLU A 85 -0.36 2.31 -18.93
C GLU A 85 0.75 2.98 -18.11
N LYS A 86 0.74 2.80 -16.79
CA LYS A 86 1.70 3.40 -15.86
C LYS A 86 2.73 2.41 -15.34
N TRP A 87 2.42 1.11 -15.40
CA TRP A 87 3.22 0.04 -14.82
C TRP A 87 3.63 -0.99 -15.87
N ASP A 88 4.77 -1.63 -15.67
CA ASP A 88 5.23 -2.73 -16.51
C ASP A 88 4.28 -3.94 -16.46
N ALA A 89 4.58 -4.97 -17.25
CA ALA A 89 3.73 -6.16 -17.33
C ALA A 89 3.62 -6.89 -15.98
N ASP A 90 4.66 -6.79 -15.15
CA ASP A 90 4.72 -7.36 -13.80
C ASP A 90 4.08 -6.45 -12.74
N LEU A 91 3.57 -5.28 -13.15
CA LEU A 91 2.92 -4.27 -12.31
C LEU A 91 3.79 -3.71 -11.17
N SER A 92 5.11 -3.90 -11.24
CA SER A 92 6.04 -3.63 -10.15
C SER A 92 6.98 -2.46 -10.43
N ARG A 93 7.10 -2.03 -11.69
CA ARG A 93 7.94 -0.89 -12.10
C ARG A 93 7.15 0.12 -12.91
N ARG A 94 7.39 1.40 -12.67
CA ARG A 94 6.79 2.48 -13.47
C ARG A 94 7.34 2.43 -14.89
N ARG A 95 6.48 2.69 -15.87
CA ARG A 95 6.90 2.96 -17.25
C ARG A 95 7.48 4.38 -17.33
N ALA A 96 8.54 4.53 -18.11
CA ALA A 96 9.20 5.81 -18.40
C ALA A 96 8.42 6.62 -19.45
#